data_AF-A0A2D0MYB1-F1
#
_entry.id   AF-A0A2D0MYB1-F1
#
_cell.length_a   1.000
_cell.length_b   1.000
_cell.length_c   1.000
_cell.angle_alpha   90.00
_cell.angle_beta   90.00
_cell.angle_gamma   90.00
#
_symmetry.space_group_name_H-M   'P 1'
#
loop_
_entity.id
_entity.type
_entity.pdbx_description
1 polymer ?
#
loop_
_entity_poly.entity_id
_entity_poly.type
_entity_poly.pdbx_seq_one_letter_code
_entity_poly.pdbx_strand_id
1 'polypeptide(L)' 'MKKRTIKEEARYFLQCRGYEATEQEIQRAIWRERKHSRAINGWCIYSYLMHNNIAKPVGQSAIAASDQSIS' A
#
# COMPACT_ATOMS: atom_id res chain seq x y z
N MET A 1 10.41 16.16 14.32
CA MET A 1 9.55 15.19 13.59
C MET A 1 10.41 14.39 12.63
N LYS A 2 10.45 13.05 12.73
CA LYS A 2 11.11 12.21 11.73
C LYS A 2 10.30 12.30 10.42
N LYS A 3 10.95 12.63 9.30
CA LYS A 3 10.31 12.56 7.97
C LYS A 3 9.98 11.10 7.68
N ARG A 4 8.73 10.80 7.32
CA ARG A 4 8.38 9.46 6.83
C ARG A 4 9.13 9.19 5.53
N THR A 5 9.56 7.97 5.37
CA THR A 5 10.08 7.48 4.10
C THR A 5 8.93 7.30 3.11
N ILE A 6 9.24 7.34 1.82
CA ILE A 6 8.25 7.11 0.75
C ILE A 6 7.55 5.76 0.91
N LYS A 7 8.29 4.73 1.36
CA LYS A 7 7.75 3.39 1.66
C LYS A 7 6.71 3.43 2.79
N GLU A 8 6.99 4.16 3.86
CA GLU A 8 6.06 4.31 4.99
C GLU A 8 4.82 5.13 4.58
N GLU A 9 4.99 6.18 3.78
CA GLU A 9 3.85 6.93 3.25
C GLU A 9 2.98 6.08 2.33
N ALA A 10 3.58 5.31 1.41
CA ALA A 10 2.84 4.42 0.52
C ALA A 10 2.02 3.38 1.32
N ARG A 11 2.62 2.78 2.34
CA ARG A 11 1.92 1.87 3.27
C ARG A 11 0.77 2.53 3.98
N TYR A 12 0.99 3.74 4.50
CA TYR A 12 -0.05 4.49 5.18
C TYR A 12 -1.25 4.74 4.26
N PHE A 13 -1.02 5.14 3.00
CA PHE A 13 -2.10 5.33 2.03
C PHE A 13 -2.84 4.03 1.70
N LEU A 14 -2.12 2.93 1.50
CA LEU A 14 -2.72 1.62 1.26
C LEU A 14 -3.62 1.20 2.43
N GLN A 15 -3.11 1.27 3.67
CA GLN A 15 -3.85 0.90 4.89
C GLN A 15 -5.10 1.78 5.09
N CYS A 16 -4.98 3.10 4.94
CA CYS A 16 -6.12 4.01 5.06
C CYS A 16 -7.22 3.76 4.03
N ARG A 17 -6.91 3.06 2.93
CA ARG A 17 -7.85 2.76 1.84
C ARG A 17 -8.30 1.30 1.82
N GLY A 18 -7.86 0.48 2.78
CA GLY A 18 -8.22 -0.94 2.85
C GLY A 18 -7.49 -1.80 1.82
N TYR A 19 -6.29 -1.39 1.40
CA TYR A 19 -5.44 -2.13 0.48
C TYR A 19 -4.13 -2.54 1.15
N GLU A 20 -3.51 -3.56 0.59
CA GLU A 20 -2.17 -4.00 0.95
C GLU A 20 -1.32 -4.23 -0.28
N ALA A 21 -0.01 -4.06 -0.11
CA ALA A 21 1.00 -4.44 -1.08
C ALA A 21 2.23 -4.94 -0.32
N THR A 22 2.90 -5.93 -0.89
CA THR A 22 4.14 -6.50 -0.33
C THR A 22 5.28 -5.47 -0.34
N GLU A 23 6.26 -5.67 0.53
CA GLU A 23 7.53 -4.91 0.52
C GLU A 23 8.14 -4.80 -0.89
N GLN A 24 8.15 -5.93 -1.62
CA GLN A 24 8.80 -6.02 -2.93
C GLN A 24 8.03 -5.22 -4.00
N GLU A 25 6.70 -5.23 -3.96
CA GLU A 25 5.86 -4.46 -4.88
C GLU A 25 6.04 -2.96 -4.67
N ILE A 26 6.06 -2.51 -3.41
CA ILE A 26 6.34 -1.11 -3.06
C ILE A 26 7.74 -0.72 -3.53
N GLN A 27 8.76 -1.57 -3.30
CA GLN A 27 10.13 -1.28 -3.71
C GLN A 27 10.27 -1.20 -5.24
N ARG A 28 9.62 -2.09 -6.00
CA ARG A 28 9.60 -2.06 -7.47
C ARG A 28 8.92 -0.80 -7.99
N ALA A 29 7.80 -0.41 -7.39
CA ALA A 29 7.10 0.84 -7.73
C ALA A 29 7.99 2.06 -7.46
N ILE A 30 8.67 2.13 -6.30
CA ILE A 30 9.62 3.21 -5.98
C ILE A 30 10.75 3.28 -7.01
N TRP A 31 11.34 2.14 -7.36
CA TRP A 31 12.43 2.10 -8.34
C TRP A 31 11.99 2.58 -9.73
N ARG A 32 10.80 2.15 -10.17
CA ARG A 32 10.21 2.57 -11.46
C ARG A 32 9.93 4.08 -11.45
N GLU A 33 9.21 4.58 -10.46
CA GLU A 33 8.82 5.99 -10.38
C GLU A 33 10.02 6.93 -10.26
N ARG A 34 11.09 6.51 -9.55
CA ARG A 34 12.36 7.27 -9.51
C ARG A 34 13.03 7.45 -10.87
N LYS A 35 12.82 6.53 -11.82
CA LYS A 35 13.37 6.66 -13.17
C LYS A 35 12.62 7.69 -14.02
N HIS A 36 11.33 7.93 -13.71
CA HIS A 36 10.47 8.81 -14.49
C HIS A 36 10.30 10.20 -13.85
N SER A 37 10.44 10.32 -12.53
CA SER A 37 10.26 11.58 -11.81
C SER A 37 11.40 11.86 -10.82
N ARG A 38 11.81 13.13 -10.75
CA ARG A 38 12.77 13.63 -9.74
C ARG A 38 12.14 13.78 -8.34
N ALA A 39 10.82 13.86 -8.26
CA ALA A 39 10.08 14.01 -7.01
C ALA A 39 9.02 12.92 -6.92
N ILE A 40 9.25 11.95 -6.03
CA ILE A 40 8.32 10.86 -5.73
C ILE A 40 7.94 10.90 -4.25
N ASN A 41 6.68 10.63 -3.95
CA ASN A 41 6.13 10.56 -2.60
C ASN A 41 5.24 9.31 -2.46
N GLY A 42 4.73 9.03 -1.26
CA GLY A 42 3.91 7.85 -1.03
C GLY A 42 2.62 7.79 -1.88
N TRP A 43 2.05 8.94 -2.24
CA TRP A 43 0.85 9.00 -3.08
C TRP A 43 1.12 8.50 -4.50
N CYS A 44 2.26 8.88 -5.09
CA CYS A 44 2.67 8.38 -6.41
C CYS A 44 2.75 6.85 -6.41
N ILE A 45 3.36 6.27 -5.36
CA ILE A 45 3.53 4.83 -5.23
C ILE A 45 2.19 4.12 -5.03
N TYR A 46 1.34 4.65 -4.15
CA TYR A 46 -0.03 4.16 -3.95
C TYR A 46 -0.82 4.17 -5.27
N SER A 47 -0.83 5.31 -5.97
CA SER A 47 -1.57 5.49 -7.23
C SER A 47 -1.09 4.49 -8.29
N TYR A 48 0.23 4.31 -8.42
CA TYR A 48 0.82 3.33 -9.31
C TYR A 48 0.33 1.90 -9.00
N LEU A 49 0.38 1.50 -7.73
CA LEU A 49 -0.01 0.15 -7.32
C LEU A 49 -1.50 -0.13 -7.59
N MET A 50 -2.35 0.89 -7.40
CA MET A 50 -3.78 0.82 -7.67
C MET A 50 -4.09 0.73 -9.17
N HIS A 51 -3.50 1.61 -9.99
CA HIS A 51 -3.75 1.64 -11.44
C HIS A 51 -3.27 0.38 -12.17
N ASN A 52 -2.27 -0.31 -11.61
CA ASN A 52 -1.74 -1.54 -12.19
C ASN A 52 -2.32 -2.80 -11.54
N ASN A 53 -3.35 -2.69 -10.68
CA ASN A 53 -3.96 -3.82 -9.95
C ASN A 53 -2.93 -4.68 -9.18
N ILE A 54 -1.88 -4.04 -8.65
CA ILE A 54 -0.83 -4.71 -7.86
C ILE A 54 -1.23 -4.77 -6.39
N ALA A 55 -1.76 -3.66 -5.84
CA ALA A 55 -2.28 -3.65 -4.49
C ALA A 55 -3.58 -4.46 -4.41
N LYS A 56 -3.72 -5.28 -3.37
CA LYS A 56 -4.88 -6.13 -3.15
C LYS A 56 -5.79 -5.52 -2.08
N PRO A 57 -7.12 -5.63 -2.22
CA PRO A 57 -8.00 -5.29 -1.12
C PRO A 57 -7.70 -6.24 0.05
N VAL A 58 -7.58 -5.68 1.24
CA VAL A 58 -7.53 -6.50 2.46
C VAL A 58 -8.92 -7.10 2.62
N GLY A 59 -9.05 -8.39 2.32
CA GLY A 59 -10.34 -9.08 2.41
C GLY A 59 -10.92 -8.95 3.82
N GLN A 60 -12.20 -8.57 3.91
CA GLN A 60 -12.98 -8.51 5.16
C GLN A 60 -13.08 -9.86 5.90
N SER A 61 -12.63 -10.96 5.28
CA SER A 61 -12.70 -12.31 5.82
C SER A 61 -11.82 -12.57 7.04
N ALA A 62 -10.88 -11.69 7.39
CA ALA A 62 -10.10 -11.81 8.62
C ALA A 62 -10.84 -11.29 9.87
N ILE A 63 -11.88 -10.47 9.69
CA ILE A 63 -12.65 -9.87 10.80
C ILE A 63 -13.89 -10.72 11.11
N ALA A 64 -14.48 -11.38 10.11
CA ALA A 64 -15.67 -12.21 10.28
C ALA A 64 -15.40 -13.61 10.89
N ALA A 65 -14.16 -14.11 10.83
CA ALA A 65 -13.81 -15.42 11.39
C ALA A 65 -13.67 -15.43 12.93
N SER A 66 -13.67 -14.26 13.59
CA SER A 66 -13.62 -14.17 15.05
C SER A 66 -15.00 -14.03 15.70
N ASP A 67 -16.05 -13.75 14.93
CA ASP A 67 -17.40 -13.47 15.46
C ASP A 67 -18.36 -14.68 15.35
N GLN A 68 -18.04 -15.69 14.52
CA GLN A 68 -18.89 -16.89 14.36
C GLN A 68 -18.63 -18.01 15.40
N SER A 69 -17.96 -17.71 16.52
CA SER A 69 -17.74 -18.66 17.62
C SER A 69 -18.68 -18.48 18.81
N ILE A 70 -19.61 -17.52 18.79
CA ILE A 70 -20.52 -17.28 19.91
C ILE A 70 -21.94 -17.09 19.40
N SER A 71 -22.64 -18.21 19.15
CA SER A 71 -23.93 -18.59 19.77
C SER A 71 -24.60 -19.72 19.00
#